data_AF-A0A972ALK8-F1
#
_entry.id   AF-A0A972ALK8-F1
#
_cell.length_a   1.000
_cell.length_b   1.000
_cell.length_c   1.000
_cell.angle_alpha   90.00
_cell.angle_beta   90.00
_cell.angle_gamma   90.00
#
_symmetry.space_group_name_H-M   'P 1'
#
loop_
_entity.id
_entity.type
_entity.pdbx_description
1 polymer ?
#
loop_
_entity_poly.entity_id
_entity_poly.type
_entity_poly.pdbx_seq_one_letter_code
_entity_poly.pdbx_strand_id
1 'polypeptide(L)' 'TFRVDANFRAYGSVDESWADHKNLLLTASRYQPFREVMHNSTRGAWALRRAGYATDSQYPIKLMNIIKTYGLDKLDETGI' A
#
# COMPACT_ATOMS: atom_id res chain seq x y z
N THR A 1 8.89 25.37 12.34
CA THR A 1 8.07 24.22 11.88
C THR A 1 6.86 24.77 11.17
N PHE A 2 6.54 24.27 9.99
CA PHE A 2 5.30 24.64 9.29
C PHE A 2 4.24 23.59 9.59
N ARG A 3 3.02 24.03 9.88
CA ARG A 3 1.85 23.19 10.04
C ARG A 3 0.96 23.39 8.82
N VAL A 4 0.54 22.29 8.21
CA VAL A 4 -0.40 22.27 7.10
C VAL A 4 -1.54 21.35 7.50
N ASP A 5 -2.76 21.88 7.55
CA ASP A 5 -3.95 21.06 7.77
C ASP A 5 -4.34 20.40 6.44
N ALA A 6 -4.66 19.11 6.49
CA ALA A 6 -5.05 18.32 5.33
C ALA A 6 -6.34 17.55 5.62
N ASN A 7 -7.20 17.41 4.61
CA ASN A 7 -8.41 16.62 4.71
C ASN A 7 -8.11 15.13 4.50
N PHE A 8 -8.65 14.28 5.38
CA PHE A 8 -8.54 12.83 5.28
C PHE A 8 -9.93 12.22 5.15
N ARG A 9 -10.03 11.10 4.43
CA ARG A 9 -11.26 10.30 4.39
C ARG A 9 -11.53 9.72 5.78
N ALA A 10 -12.80 9.67 6.15
CA ALA A 10 -13.28 9.07 7.40
C ALA A 10 -14.28 7.96 7.06
N TYR A 11 -14.31 6.92 7.89
CA TYR A 11 -15.11 5.72 7.67
C TYR A 11 -15.81 5.33 8.97
N GLY A 12 -16.96 4.65 8.85
CA GLY A 12 -17.72 4.15 10.00
C GLY A 12 -17.15 2.87 10.59
N SER A 13 -16.30 2.15 9.85
CA SER A 13 -15.63 0.93 10.32
C SER A 13 -14.27 0.71 9.66
N VAL A 14 -13.48 -0.20 10.25
CA VAL A 14 -12.20 -0.66 9.67
C VAL A 14 -12.41 -1.35 8.33
N ASP A 15 -13.46 -2.16 8.21
CA ASP A 15 -13.77 -2.89 6.98
C ASP A 15 -14.08 -1.97 5.81
N GLU A 16 -14.82 -0.88 6.06
CA GLU A 16 -15.09 0.15 5.06
C GLU A 16 -13.79 0.82 4.59
N SER A 17 -12.89 1.16 5.52
CA SER A 17 -11.59 1.71 5.19
C SER A 17 -10.75 0.76 4.34
N TRP A 18 -10.76 -0.54 4.64
CA TRP A 18 -10.03 -1.54 3.86
C TRP A 18 -10.66 -1.78 2.49
N ALA A 19 -11.99 -1.75 2.39
CA ALA A 19 -12.70 -1.88 1.12
C ALA A 19 -12.37 -0.72 0.18
N ASP A 20 -12.42 0.53 0.66
CA ASP A 20 -12.05 1.70 -0.14
C ASP A 20 -10.57 1.68 -0.54
N HIS A 21 -9.68 1.33 0.40
CA HIS A 21 -8.25 1.21 0.11
C HIS A 21 -7.96 0.16 -0.97
N LYS A 22 -8.59 -1.03 -0.89
CA LYS A 22 -8.48 -2.05 -1.94
C LYS A 22 -9.05 -1.54 -3.26
N ASN A 23 -10.21 -0.90 -3.24
CA ASN A 23 -10.83 -0.35 -4.44
C ASN A 23 -9.91 0.65 -5.13
N LEU A 24 -9.26 1.55 -4.38
CA LEU A 24 -8.27 2.50 -4.91
C LEU A 24 -7.14 1.80 -5.67
N LEU A 25 -6.50 0.81 -5.04
CA LEU A 25 -5.36 0.09 -5.62
C LEU A 25 -5.77 -0.79 -6.81
N LEU A 26 -6.98 -1.36 -6.77
CA LEU A 26 -7.46 -2.29 -7.77
C LEU A 26 -8.12 -1.62 -8.99
N THR A 27 -8.66 -0.41 -8.85
CA THR A 27 -9.44 0.23 -9.93
C THR A 27 -8.78 1.47 -10.51
N ALA A 28 -8.06 2.29 -9.72
CA ALA A 28 -7.50 3.51 -10.27
C ALA A 28 -6.39 3.20 -11.29
N SER A 29 -6.41 3.91 -12.42
CA SER A 29 -5.54 3.67 -13.58
C SER A 29 -4.05 3.77 -13.22
N ARG A 30 -3.67 4.74 -12.36
CA ARG A 30 -2.28 4.95 -11.93
C ARG A 30 -1.66 3.75 -11.19
N TYR A 31 -2.48 2.88 -10.59
CA TYR A 31 -2.02 1.69 -9.88
C TYR A 31 -1.98 0.43 -10.77
N GLN A 32 -2.18 0.57 -12.08
CA GLN A 32 -2.03 -0.55 -13.03
C GLN A 32 -0.66 -1.25 -12.90
N PRO A 33 0.49 -0.56 -12.78
CA PRO A 33 1.78 -1.21 -12.56
C PRO A 33 1.89 -1.96 -11.23
N PHE A 34 1.12 -1.54 -10.21
CA PHE A 34 1.07 -2.26 -8.93
C PHE A 34 0.30 -3.58 -9.08
N ARG A 35 -0.83 -3.58 -9.78
CA ARG A 35 -1.64 -4.79 -10.00
C ARG A 35 -0.89 -5.89 -10.73
N GLU A 36 0.00 -5.54 -11.65
CA GLU A 36 0.82 -6.51 -12.38
C GLU A 36 1.82 -7.28 -11.48
N VAL A 37 2.17 -6.72 -10.32
CA VAL A 37 3.26 -7.23 -9.47
C VAL A 37 2.87 -7.41 -8.01
N MET A 38 1.60 -7.20 -7.65
CA MET A 38 1.12 -7.17 -6.26
C MET A 38 1.35 -8.49 -5.49
N HIS A 39 1.52 -9.61 -6.20
CA HIS A 39 1.88 -10.92 -5.62
C HIS A 39 3.35 -11.03 -5.18
N ASN A 40 4.16 -10.01 -5.42
CA ASN A 40 5.53 -9.93 -4.95
C ASN A 40 5.70 -8.65 -4.13
N SER A 41 5.81 -8.79 -2.81
CA SER A 41 5.89 -7.68 -1.85
C SER A 41 6.96 -6.64 -2.21
N THR A 42 8.15 -7.09 -2.63
CA THR A 42 9.24 -6.21 -3.06
C THR A 42 8.86 -5.38 -4.29
N ARG A 43 8.40 -6.03 -5.37
CA ARG A 43 8.01 -5.34 -6.61
C ARG A 43 6.79 -4.45 -6.38
N GLY A 44 5.83 -4.91 -5.57
CA GLY A 44 4.64 -4.16 -5.17
C GLY A 44 4.99 -2.86 -4.45
N ALA A 45 5.91 -2.90 -3.48
CA ALA A 45 6.34 -1.72 -2.75
C ALA A 45 6.95 -0.65 -3.68
N TRP A 46 7.78 -1.07 -4.64
CA TRP A 46 8.35 -0.17 -5.65
C TRP A 46 7.29 0.38 -6.62
N ALA A 47 6.33 -0.45 -7.03
CA ALA A 47 5.24 -0.04 -7.89
C ALA A 47 4.31 0.99 -7.22
N LEU A 48 4.01 0.82 -5.92
CA LEU A 48 3.22 1.79 -5.14
C LEU A 48 3.88 3.18 -5.10
N ARG A 49 5.19 3.23 -4.86
CA ARG A 49 5.94 4.50 -4.92
C ARG A 49 5.89 5.10 -6.33
N ARG A 50 6.13 4.30 -7.37
CA ARG A 50 6.09 4.76 -8.77
C ARG A 50 4.72 5.30 -9.15
N ALA A 51 3.65 4.70 -8.64
CA ALA A 51 2.26 5.12 -8.85
C ALA A 51 1.85 6.34 -8.00
N GLY A 52 2.75 6.88 -7.16
CA GLY A 52 2.50 8.07 -6.36
C GLY A 52 1.68 7.84 -5.09
N TYR A 53 1.71 6.63 -4.52
CA TYR A 53 1.10 6.37 -3.21
C TYR A 53 1.77 7.18 -2.08
N ALA A 54 3.10 7.28 -2.13
CA ALA A 54 3.90 8.08 -1.22
C ALA A 54 5.06 8.73 -1.98
N THR A 55 5.43 9.94 -1.56
CA THR A 55 6.51 10.72 -2.16
C THR A 55 7.88 10.45 -1.54
N ASP A 56 7.92 9.86 -0.34
CA ASP A 56 9.15 9.49 0.34
C ASP A 56 9.99 8.53 -0.51
N SER A 57 11.27 8.86 -0.72
CA SER A 57 12.21 8.03 -1.46
C SER A 57 12.48 6.68 -0.76
N GLN A 58 12.35 6.64 0.56
CA GLN A 58 12.55 5.45 1.39
C GLN A 58 11.28 4.63 1.61
N TYR A 59 10.13 5.04 1.06
CA TYR A 59 8.84 4.36 1.27
C TYR A 59 8.91 2.84 0.99
N PRO A 60 9.44 2.37 -0.16
CA PRO A 60 9.48 0.94 -0.45
C PRO A 60 10.32 0.17 0.56
N ILE A 61 11.46 0.74 0.98
CA ILE A 61 12.38 0.13 1.94
C ILE A 61 11.71 0.00 3.31
N LYS A 62 11.04 1.06 3.78
CA LYS A 62 10.31 1.05 5.04
C LYS A 62 9.20 -0.02 5.04
N LEU A 63 8.43 -0.10 3.96
CA LEU A 63 7.37 -1.09 3.81
C LEU A 63 7.92 -2.52 3.80
N MET A 64 8.97 -2.79 3.02
CA MET A 64 9.62 -4.10 2.99
C MET A 64 10.19 -4.50 4.36
N ASN A 65 10.75 -3.54 5.10
CA ASN A 65 11.24 -3.79 6.46
C ASN A 65 10.10 -4.20 7.41
N ILE A 66 8.95 -3.53 7.35
CA ILE A 66 7.77 -3.93 8.15
C ILE A 66 7.34 -5.36 7.81
N ILE A 67 7.23 -5.68 6.51
CA ILE A 67 6.84 -7.02 6.04
C ILE A 67 7.80 -8.08 6.59
N LYS A 68 9.12 -7.84 6.48
CA LYS A 68 10.15 -8.76 6.98
C LYS A 68 10.18 -8.88 8.49
N THR A 69 10.08 -7.77 9.22
CA THR A 69 10.14 -7.74 10.69
C THR A 69 9.03 -8.59 11.31
N TYR A 70 7.83 -8.56 10.72
CA TYR A 70 6.69 -9.31 11.21
C TYR A 70 6.45 -10.64 10.48
N GLY A 71 7.29 -10.99 9.49
CA GLY A 71 7.12 -12.20 8.68
C GLY A 71 5.76 -12.27 7.98
N LEU A 72 5.27 -11.12 7.49
CA LEU A 72 3.93 -11.03 6.89
C LEU A 72 3.84 -11.72 5.53
N ASP A 73 4.97 -11.93 4.87
CA ASP A 73 5.10 -12.74 3.65
C ASP A 73 4.60 -14.17 3.84
N LYS A 74 4.66 -14.70 5.08
CA LYS A 74 4.13 -16.03 5.40
C LYS A 74 2.61 -16.12 5.31
N LEU A 75 1.90 -14.99 5.46
CA LEU A 75 0.45 -14.97 5.34
C LEU A 75 0.00 -15.21 3.88
N ASP A 76 0.86 -14.85 2.93
CA ASP A 76 0.63 -15.09 1.49
C ASP A 76 0.82 -16.57 1.13
N GLU A 77 1.61 -17.32 1.90
CA GLU A 77 1.82 -18.78 1.72
C GLU A 77 0.63 -19.60 2.23
N THR A 78 -0.06 -19.10 3.26
CA THR A 78 -1.19 -19.78 3.91
C THR A 78 -2.53 -19.58 3.19
N GLY A 79 -2.51 -19.17 1.91
CA GLY A 79 -3.72 -18.96 1.12
C GLY A 79 -4.64 -20.18 1.11
N ILE A 80 -5.76 -20.06 1.82
CA ILE A 80 -7.04 -20.71 1.50
C ILE A 80 -7.54 -20.15 0.17
#